data_AF-A0A1H5D5Z1-F1
#
_entry.id   AF-A0A1H5D5Z1-F1
#
_cell.length_a   1.000
_cell.length_b   1.000
_cell.length_c   1.000
_cell.angle_alpha   90.00
_cell.angle_beta   90.00
_cell.angle_gamma   90.00
#
_symmetry.space_group_name_H-M   'P 1'
#
loop_
_entity.id
_entity.type
_entity.pdbx_description
1 polymer ?
#
loop_
_entity_poly.entity_id
_entity_poly.type
_entity_poly.pdbx_seq_one_letter_code
_entity_poly.pdbx_strand_id
1 'polypeptide(L)'
;MMNHPFTGLTPQSEYRGAHSIPSKEMDQLTAPTVLTPSFASQLKAFNGLVRDMREAEMRIEALALLDNKIFIHADSVETMARRFAHEVRAQRSRAGDHKVRNVVTIRQIDVVWFTPLKEQDK
;
A
#
# COMPACT_ATOMS: atom_id res chain seq x y z
N MET A 1 72.06 -11.52 -41.52
CA MET A 1 71.62 -10.12 -41.32
C MET A 1 70.13 -10.07 -41.62
N MET A 2 69.28 -9.97 -40.59
CA MET A 2 67.84 -9.75 -40.72
C MET A 2 67.52 -8.43 -40.00
N ASN A 3 66.98 -7.47 -40.75
CA ASN A 3 66.47 -6.20 -40.24
C ASN A 3 64.94 -6.30 -40.07
N HIS A 4 64.44 -5.86 -38.92
CA HIS A 4 63.02 -5.62 -38.62
C HIS A 4 62.48 -4.39 -39.40
N PRO A 5 61.15 -4.13 -39.40
CA PRO A 5 60.58 -3.36 -38.28
C PRO A 5 59.16 -3.77 -37.81
N PHE A 6 59.03 -3.70 -36.48
CA PHE A 6 57.92 -3.14 -35.68
C PHE A 6 56.49 -3.15 -36.26
N THR A 7 55.63 -3.96 -35.65
CA THR A 7 54.16 -3.92 -35.79
C THR A 7 53.54 -3.19 -34.59
N GLY A 8 52.47 -2.44 -34.84
CA GLY A 8 51.89 -1.38 -34.01
C GLY A 8 51.66 -1.66 -32.52
N LEU A 9 51.96 -0.64 -31.71
CA LEU A 9 51.45 -0.46 -30.35
C LEU A 9 50.19 0.41 -30.39
N THR A 10 49.14 -0.06 -29.73
CA THR A 10 47.83 0.59 -29.51
C THR A 10 47.92 1.89 -28.70
N PRO A 11 47.06 2.89 -28.94
CA PRO A 11 46.90 4.01 -28.03
C PRO A 11 45.94 3.65 -26.88
N GLN A 12 46.45 3.53 -25.65
CA GLN A 12 45.62 3.55 -24.45
C GLN A 12 45.31 5.01 -24.06
N SER A 13 44.02 5.29 -23.98
CA SER A 13 43.39 6.55 -23.61
C SER A 13 43.71 6.95 -22.17
N GLU A 14 44.32 8.12 -22.01
CA GLU A 14 44.48 8.83 -20.74
C GLU A 14 43.14 9.46 -20.32
N TYR A 15 42.39 8.80 -19.43
CA TYR A 15 41.36 9.46 -18.63
C TYR A 15 42.01 10.09 -17.40
N ARG A 16 42.52 11.31 -17.54
CA ARG A 16 42.99 12.14 -16.42
C ARG A 16 41.96 13.22 -16.12
N GLY A 17 41.20 13.02 -15.06
CA GLY A 17 40.21 13.99 -14.58
C GLY A 17 39.49 13.50 -13.33
N ALA A 18 40.24 13.21 -12.26
CA ALA A 18 39.68 12.92 -10.94
C ALA A 18 39.01 14.19 -10.37
N HIS A 19 37.71 14.36 -10.62
CA HIS A 19 36.86 15.18 -9.77
C HIS A 19 36.49 14.33 -8.55
N SER A 20 37.30 14.42 -7.50
CA SER A 20 36.96 13.85 -6.20
C SER A 20 35.70 14.53 -5.68
N ILE A 21 34.56 13.84 -5.76
CA ILE A 21 33.37 14.23 -4.99
C ILE A 21 33.76 14.17 -3.51
N PRO A 22 33.64 15.25 -2.73
CA PRO A 22 33.97 15.22 -1.31
C PRO A 22 33.11 14.18 -0.59
N SER A 23 33.73 13.17 0.02
CA SER A 23 33.05 12.08 0.74
C SER A 23 32.18 12.51 1.94
N LYS A 24 32.00 13.80 2.19
CA LYS A 24 31.14 14.34 3.25
C LYS A 24 29.69 14.61 2.82
N GLU A 25 29.37 14.54 1.53
CA GLU A 25 28.00 14.79 1.04
C GLU A 25 27.14 13.52 0.87
N MET A 26 27.64 12.34 1.24
CA MET A 26 26.84 11.10 1.18
C MET A 26 25.98 10.83 2.43
N ASP A 27 26.14 11.58 3.51
CA ASP A 27 25.30 11.43 4.72
C ASP A 27 23.91 12.11 4.61
N GLN A 28 23.60 12.77 3.49
CA GLN A 28 22.31 13.44 3.26
C GLN A 28 21.47 12.87 2.11
N LEU A 29 21.92 11.79 1.46
CA LEU A 29 21.00 10.98 0.66
C LEU A 29 20.14 10.15 1.60
N THR A 30 19.12 10.79 2.16
CA THR A 30 18.02 10.11 2.82
C THR A 30 17.38 9.24 1.75
N ALA A 31 17.79 7.97 1.69
CA ALA A 31 17.10 6.97 0.88
C ALA A 31 15.61 7.09 1.21
N PRO A 32 14.71 7.13 0.22
CA PRO A 32 13.28 7.19 0.49
C PRO A 32 12.96 5.96 1.36
N THR A 33 12.71 6.20 2.64
CA THR A 33 12.39 5.12 3.57
C THR A 33 10.93 4.81 3.33
N VAL A 34 10.67 3.99 2.30
CA VAL A 34 9.33 3.58 1.84
C VAL A 34 8.50 2.94 2.97
N LEU A 35 9.16 2.49 4.03
CA LEU A 35 8.55 1.89 5.22
C LEU A 35 8.97 2.63 6.48
N THR A 36 8.30 3.76 6.75
CA THR A 36 8.35 4.33 8.10
C THR A 36 7.77 3.34 9.11
N PRO A 37 8.20 3.34 10.38
CA PRO A 37 7.65 2.41 11.39
C PRO A 37 6.13 2.53 11.57
N SER A 38 5.58 3.73 11.42
CA SER A 38 4.14 3.98 11.46
C SER A 38 3.43 3.31 10.28
N PHE A 39 3.96 3.45 9.06
CA PHE A 39 3.40 2.80 7.88
C PHE A 39 3.52 1.27 7.96
N ALA A 40 4.64 0.74 8.45
CA ALA A 40 4.82 -0.70 8.68
C ALA A 40 3.76 -1.27 9.65
N SER A 41 3.50 -0.54 10.74
CA SER A 41 2.51 -0.92 11.74
C SER A 41 1.09 -0.89 11.16
N GLN A 42 0.76 0.16 10.40
CA GLN A 42 -0.51 0.27 9.69
C GLN A 42 -0.69 -0.87 8.68
N LEU A 43 0.33 -1.15 7.87
CA LEU A 43 0.30 -2.21 6.87
C LEU A 43 0.14 -3.60 7.51
N LYS A 44 0.78 -3.84 8.67
CA LYS A 44 0.61 -5.08 9.44
C LYS A 44 -0.83 -5.25 9.91
N ALA A 45 -1.42 -4.20 10.50
CA ALA A 45 -2.81 -4.23 10.95
C ALA A 45 -3.79 -4.43 9.77
N PHE A 46 -3.58 -3.69 8.68
CA PHE A 46 -4.40 -3.76 7.47
C PHE A 46 -4.37 -5.17 6.87
N ASN A 47 -3.18 -5.71 6.63
CA ASN A 47 -3.03 -7.05 6.06
C ASN A 47 -3.54 -8.14 6.99
N GLY A 48 -3.38 -7.97 8.32
CA GLY A 48 -3.96 -8.88 9.31
C GLY A 48 -5.48 -8.94 9.19
N LEU A 49 -6.15 -7.77 9.19
CA LEU A 49 -7.61 -7.73 9.03
C LEU A 49 -8.08 -8.30 7.70
N VAL A 50 -7.37 -8.01 6.59
CA VAL A 50 -7.71 -8.57 5.26
C VAL A 50 -7.61 -10.10 5.26
N ARG A 51 -6.60 -10.67 5.93
CA ARG A 51 -6.45 -12.13 6.04
C ARG A 51 -7.60 -12.74 6.84
N ASP A 52 -7.87 -12.21 8.03
CA ASP A 52 -8.97 -12.70 8.88
C ASP A 52 -10.33 -12.61 8.16
N MET A 53 -10.56 -11.55 7.39
CA MET A 53 -11.78 -11.41 6.58
C MET A 53 -11.88 -12.46 5.47
N ARG A 54 -10.76 -12.78 4.79
CA ARG A 54 -10.73 -13.83 3.77
C ARG A 54 -10.91 -15.22 4.38
N GLU A 55 -10.32 -15.47 5.55
CA GLU A 55 -10.52 -16.70 6.31
C GLU A 55 -11.97 -16.86 6.79
N ALA A 56 -12.65 -15.75 7.06
CA ALA A 56 -14.08 -15.71 7.34
C ALA A 56 -14.96 -15.76 6.07
N GLU A 57 -14.38 -16.04 4.89
CA GLU A 57 -15.07 -16.12 3.60
C GLU A 57 -15.84 -14.84 3.21
N MET A 58 -15.39 -13.69 3.71
CA MET A 58 -16.00 -12.41 3.37
C MET A 58 -15.60 -11.97 1.96
N ARG A 59 -16.58 -11.46 1.20
CA ARG A 59 -16.38 -10.91 -0.13
C ARG A 59 -15.85 -9.49 -0.03
N ILE A 60 -14.53 -9.36 -0.19
CA ILE A 60 -13.83 -8.06 -0.31
C ILE A 60 -13.93 -7.58 -1.75
N GLU A 61 -14.42 -6.36 -1.95
CA GLU A 61 -14.56 -5.71 -3.26
C GLU A 61 -13.34 -4.87 -3.63
N ALA A 62 -12.77 -4.16 -2.66
CA ALA A 62 -11.61 -3.29 -2.87
C ALA A 62 -10.79 -3.08 -1.60
N LEU A 63 -9.51 -2.79 -1.77
CA LEU A 63 -8.56 -2.44 -0.72
C LEU A 63 -7.97 -1.06 -1.01
N ALA A 64 -8.26 -0.09 -0.16
CA ALA A 64 -7.75 1.28 -0.27
C ALA A 64 -6.82 1.55 0.93
N LEU A 65 -5.59 1.04 0.87
CA LEU A 65 -4.62 1.12 1.96
C LEU A 65 -4.31 2.57 2.36
N LEU A 66 -4.16 3.47 1.38
CA LEU A 66 -3.82 4.88 1.64
C LEU A 66 -4.95 5.60 2.41
N ASP A 67 -6.21 5.25 2.14
CA ASP A 67 -7.37 5.77 2.89
C ASP A 67 -7.68 4.97 4.15
N ASN A 68 -6.87 3.94 4.45
CA ASN A 68 -7.07 2.95 5.50
C ASN A 68 -8.48 2.31 5.46
N LYS A 69 -8.92 1.92 4.26
CA LYS A 69 -10.27 1.42 3.98
C LYS A 69 -10.27 0.04 3.32
N ILE A 70 -11.22 -0.79 3.74
CA ILE A 70 -11.55 -2.08 3.11
C ILE A 70 -13.02 -2.02 2.68
N PHE A 71 -13.29 -2.32 1.42
CA PHE A 71 -14.65 -2.37 0.89
C PHE A 71 -15.10 -3.83 0.82
N ILE A 72 -16.28 -4.11 1.37
CA ILE A 72 -16.89 -5.44 1.36
C ILE A 72 -18.27 -5.38 0.69
N HIS A 73 -18.67 -6.52 0.10
CA HIS A 73 -20.01 -6.67 -0.42
C HIS A 73 -21.03 -6.71 0.72
N ALA A 74 -22.25 -6.21 0.47
CA ALA A 74 -23.31 -6.14 1.47
C ALA A 74 -23.67 -7.52 2.08
N ASP A 75 -23.61 -8.59 1.30
CA ASP A 75 -23.86 -9.96 1.79
C ASP A 75 -22.87 -10.43 2.87
N SER A 76 -21.69 -9.81 2.94
CA SER A 76 -20.69 -10.15 3.97
C SER A 76 -20.88 -9.42 5.29
N VAL A 77 -21.86 -8.51 5.39
CA VAL A 77 -22.12 -7.71 6.60
C VAL A 77 -22.54 -8.59 7.77
N GLU A 78 -23.35 -9.62 7.53
CA GLU A 78 -23.79 -10.52 8.60
C GLU A 78 -22.61 -11.34 9.16
N THR A 79 -21.76 -11.87 8.29
CA THR A 79 -20.53 -12.56 8.69
C THR A 79 -19.56 -11.61 9.39
N MET A 80 -19.42 -10.37 8.91
CA MET A 80 -18.63 -9.35 9.57
C MET A 80 -19.13 -9.08 10.99
N ALA A 81 -20.45 -8.90 11.18
CA ALA A 81 -21.03 -8.66 12.49
C ALA A 81 -20.80 -9.85 13.43
N ARG A 82 -21.04 -11.08 12.96
CA ARG A 82 -20.79 -12.30 13.77
C ARG A 82 -19.33 -12.44 14.21
N ARG A 83 -18.38 -12.15 13.31
CA ARG A 83 -16.95 -12.42 13.55
C ARG A 83 -16.24 -11.26 14.24
N PHE A 84 -16.61 -10.01 13.94
CA PHE A 84 -15.83 -8.83 14.30
C PHE A 84 -16.59 -7.80 15.13
N ALA A 85 -17.86 -8.01 15.53
CA ALA A 85 -18.62 -7.04 16.34
C ALA A 85 -17.89 -6.64 17.63
N HIS A 86 -17.18 -7.58 18.26
CA HIS A 86 -16.40 -7.33 19.48
C HIS A 86 -15.20 -6.38 19.26
N GLU A 87 -14.80 -6.16 18.02
CA GLU A 87 -13.69 -5.29 17.63
C GLU A 87 -14.14 -3.93 17.08
N VAL A 88 -15.44 -3.74 16.88
CA VAL A 88 -15.99 -2.50 16.33
C VAL A 88 -15.79 -1.36 17.33
N ARG A 89 -15.14 -0.29 16.89
CA ARG A 89 -14.86 0.90 17.70
C ARG A 89 -15.72 2.10 17.34
N ALA A 90 -16.25 2.13 16.13
CA ALA A 90 -17.15 3.18 15.65
C ALA A 90 -18.02 2.64 14.52
N GLN A 91 -19.21 3.22 14.36
CA GLN A 91 -20.12 2.97 13.25
C GLN A 91 -20.67 4.29 12.73
N ARG A 92 -20.74 4.44 11.42
CA ARG A 92 -21.19 5.65 10.72
C ARG A 92 -21.96 5.25 9.46
N SER A 93 -23.08 5.91 9.19
CA SER A 93 -23.84 5.73 7.95
C SER A 93 -24.15 7.08 7.34
N ARG A 94 -23.96 7.21 6.02
CA ARG A 94 -24.28 8.42 5.27
C ARG A 94 -25.10 8.04 4.04
N ALA A 95 -26.30 8.58 3.93
CA ALA A 95 -27.08 8.51 2.71
C ALA A 95 -26.42 9.39 1.63
N GLY A 96 -26.20 8.81 0.44
CA GLY A 96 -25.99 9.55 -0.80
C GLY A 96 -27.21 9.36 -1.71
N ASP A 97 -27.10 9.85 -2.94
CA ASP A 97 -28.26 9.98 -3.84
C ASP A 97 -29.01 8.65 -4.08
N HIS A 98 -28.28 7.55 -4.33
CA HIS A 98 -28.89 6.25 -4.67
C HIS A 98 -28.47 5.11 -3.73
N LYS A 99 -27.54 5.36 -2.82
CA LYS A 99 -26.95 4.34 -1.93
C LYS A 99 -26.65 4.94 -0.56
N VAL A 100 -26.81 4.14 0.48
CA VAL A 100 -26.30 4.43 1.82
C VAL A 100 -24.90 3.84 1.94
N ARG A 101 -23.91 4.69 2.25
CA ARG A 101 -22.56 4.28 2.61
C ARG A 101 -22.53 3.97 4.11
N ASN A 102 -22.23 2.73 4.45
CA ASN A 102 -22.05 2.30 5.81
C ASN A 102 -20.57 2.08 6.09
N VAL A 103 -20.13 2.44 7.29
CA VAL A 103 -18.75 2.35 7.73
C VAL A 103 -18.72 1.84 9.16
N VAL A 104 -17.89 0.84 9.43
CA VAL A 104 -17.47 0.49 10.78
C VAL A 104 -15.96 0.57 10.89
N THR A 105 -15.44 0.94 12.05
CA THR A 105 -14.00 0.98 12.29
C THR A 105 -13.60 -0.26 13.11
N ILE A 106 -12.79 -1.14 12.52
CA ILE A 106 -12.25 -2.36 13.14
C ILE A 106 -10.72 -2.25 13.11
N ARG A 107 -10.05 -2.40 14.26
CA ARG A 107 -8.57 -2.29 14.36
C ARG A 107 -8.01 -1.01 13.71
N GLN A 108 -8.70 0.12 13.89
CA GLN A 108 -8.41 1.43 13.28
C GLN A 108 -8.60 1.51 11.75
N ILE A 109 -9.10 0.46 11.11
CA ILE A 109 -9.35 0.38 9.66
C ILE A 109 -10.85 0.55 9.41
N ASP A 110 -11.21 1.39 8.45
CA ASP A 110 -12.60 1.58 8.06
C ASP A 110 -13.04 0.46 7.12
N VAL A 111 -14.03 -0.31 7.53
CA VAL A 111 -14.70 -1.33 6.73
C VAL A 111 -15.98 -0.74 6.18
N VAL A 112 -16.11 -0.71 4.86
CA VAL A 112 -17.11 0.05 4.13
C VAL A 112 -17.97 -0.90 3.29
N TRP A 113 -19.28 -0.69 3.29
CA TRP A 113 -20.19 -1.34 2.36
C TRP A 113 -21.29 -0.37 1.94
N PHE A 114 -21.94 -0.67 0.82
CA PHE A 114 -23.05 0.12 0.31
C PHE A 114 -24.32 -0.71 0.34
N THR A 115 -25.41 -0.10 0.80
CA THR A 115 -26.75 -0.65 0.66
C THR A 115 -27.56 0.25 -0.27
N PRO A 116 -28.46 -0.30 -1.11
CA PRO A 116 -29.36 0.54 -1.89
C PRO A 116 -30.16 1.45 -0.96
N LEU A 117 -30.30 2.72 -1.34
CA LEU A 117 -31.33 3.55 -0.73
C LEU A 117 -32.65 2.95 -1.19
N LYS A 118 -33.51 2.50 -0.28
CA LYS A 118 -34.84 2.03 -0.68
C LYS A 118 -35.54 3.22 -1.35
N GLU A 119 -35.61 3.21 -2.68
CA GLU A 119 -36.67 3.90 -3.39
C GLU A 119 -37.95 3.22 -2.89
N GLN A 120 -38.70 3.92 -2.03
CA GLN A 120 -40.10 3.57 -1.86
C GLN A 120 -40.74 3.80 -3.23
N ASP A 121 -40.91 2.72 -3.99
CA ASP A 121 -41.91 2.67 -5.05
C ASP A 121 -43.22 3.20 -4.46
N LYS A 122 -43.66 4.34 -4.97
CA LYS A 122 -44.99 4.90 -4.74
C LYS A 122 -45.92 4.45 -5.84
#